data_AF-A0A401QCW4-F1
#
_entry.id   AF-A0A401QCW4-F1
#
_cell.length_a   1.000
_cell.length_b   1.000
_cell.length_c   1.000
_cell.angle_alpha   90.00
_cell.angle_beta   90.00
_cell.angle_gamma   90.00
#
_symmetry.space_group_name_H-M   'P 1'
#
loop_
_entity.id
_entity.type
_entity.pdbx_description
1 polymer ?
#
loop_
_entity_poly.entity_id
_entity_poly.type
_entity_poly.pdbx_seq_one_letter_code
_entity_poly.pdbx_strand_id
1 'polypeptide(L)'
;MEFQISFRPEISNGVILYSYDTSSKDFISLNLVDSLVEFRFDCGSGTATIRSKDPVALNQWHEVKFSRTAKNGILQVDDQQSVEGMAE
;
A
#
# COMPACT_ATOMS: atom_id res chain seq x y z
N MET A 1 11.46 1.14 -6.25
CA MET A 1 10.34 2.01 -6.69
C MET A 1 9.80 2.72 -5.47
N GLU A 2 9.40 3.97 -5.63
CA GLU A 2 8.91 4.81 -4.54
C GLU A 2 7.72 5.63 -5.04
N PHE A 3 6.67 5.68 -4.23
CA PHE A 3 5.43 6.36 -4.53
C PHE A 3 5.00 7.21 -3.33
N GLN A 4 4.40 8.36 -3.63
CA GLN A 4 3.72 9.19 -2.66
C GLN A 4 2.33 9.54 -3.20
N ILE A 5 1.30 9.29 -2.39
CA ILE A 5 -0.11 9.52 -2.76
C ILE A 5 -0.78 10.31 -1.63
N SER A 6 -1.57 11.32 -2.00
CA SER A 6 -2.50 11.98 -1.09
C SER A 6 -3.93 11.62 -1.46
N PHE A 7 -4.75 11.22 -0.49
CA PHE A 7 -6.15 10.85 -0.72
C PHE A 7 -7.05 11.28 0.44
N ARG A 8 -8.36 11.39 0.17
CA ARG A 8 -9.40 11.72 1.16
C ARG A 8 -10.54 10.71 1.08
N PRO A 9 -10.55 9.65 1.90
CA PRO A 9 -11.53 8.57 1.77
C PRO A 9 -12.89 8.95 2.36
N GLU A 10 -13.97 8.67 1.63
CA GLU A 10 -15.35 8.85 2.13
C GLU A 10 -15.95 7.53 2.65
N ILE A 11 -15.36 6.40 2.26
CA ILE A 11 -15.74 5.04 2.65
C ILE A 11 -14.50 4.28 3.16
N SER A 12 -14.71 3.26 4.00
CA SER A 12 -13.62 2.52 4.66
C SER A 12 -12.96 1.43 3.83
N ASN A 13 -13.50 1.13 2.63
CA ASN A 13 -13.04 0.02 1.80
C ASN A 13 -12.99 0.44 0.32
N GLY A 14 -11.87 0.17 -0.36
CA GLY A 14 -11.73 0.48 -1.78
C GLY A 14 -10.30 0.33 -2.31
N VAL A 15 -10.16 0.40 -3.63
CA VAL A 15 -8.85 0.40 -4.31
C VAL A 15 -8.45 1.85 -4.58
N ILE A 16 -7.24 2.24 -4.20
CA ILE A 16 -6.68 3.57 -4.44
C ILE A 16 -5.78 3.54 -5.69
N LEU A 17 -4.92 2.54 -5.78
CA LEU A 17 -4.02 2.32 -6.92
C LEU A 17 -3.98 0.83 -7.24
N TYR A 18 -4.01 0.50 -8.54
CA TYR A 18 -3.69 -0.83 -9.03
C TYR A 18 -2.90 -0.71 -10.33
N SER A 19 -1.76 -1.39 -10.40
CA SER A 19 -0.95 -1.50 -11.61
C SER A 19 -0.46 -2.93 -11.78
N TYR A 20 -0.53 -3.43 -13.00
CA TYR A 20 -0.22 -4.80 -13.36
C TYR A 20 0.63 -4.83 -14.62
N ASP A 21 1.72 -5.60 -14.59
CA ASP A 21 2.53 -5.87 -15.76
C ASP A 21 2.15 -7.23 -16.36
N THR A 22 1.56 -7.21 -17.55
CA THR A 22 1.17 -8.43 -18.26
C THR A 22 2.35 -9.33 -18.67
N SER A 23 3.55 -8.76 -18.82
CA SER A 23 4.73 -9.49 -19.27
C SER A 23 5.35 -10.29 -18.13
N SER A 24 5.61 -9.65 -16.98
CA SER A 24 6.16 -10.32 -15.80
C SER A 24 5.10 -11.01 -14.95
N LYS A 25 3.82 -10.66 -15.15
CA LYS A 25 2.66 -11.04 -14.31
C LYS A 25 2.74 -10.51 -12.88
N ASP A 26 3.50 -9.44 -12.69
CA ASP A 26 3.67 -8.77 -11.40
C ASP A 26 2.60 -7.71 -11.19
N PHE A 27 2.34 -7.38 -9.93
CA PHE A 27 1.41 -6.31 -9.60
C PHE A 27 1.86 -5.48 -8.40
N ILE A 28 1.28 -4.30 -8.32
CA ILE A 28 1.34 -3.42 -7.17
C ILE A 28 -0.05 -2.83 -6.94
N SER A 29 -0.46 -2.75 -5.68
CA SER A 29 -1.73 -2.12 -5.31
C SER A 29 -1.66 -1.42 -3.97
N LEU A 30 -2.40 -0.32 -3.88
CA LEU A 30 -2.69 0.38 -2.63
C LEU A 30 -4.19 0.35 -2.43
N ASN A 31 -4.61 -0.17 -1.29
CA ASN A 31 -6.02 -0.40 -0.95
C ASN A 31 -6.33 0.23 0.40
N LEU A 32 -7.61 0.48 0.63
CA LEU A 32 -8.17 0.75 1.93
C LEU A 32 -9.02 -0.45 2.32
N VAL A 33 -8.74 -1.05 3.48
CA VAL A 33 -9.46 -2.22 4.02
C VAL A 33 -9.78 -1.94 5.48
N ASP A 34 -11.06 -1.79 5.81
CA ASP A 34 -11.53 -1.39 7.14
C ASP A 34 -10.82 -0.13 7.69
N SER A 35 -10.69 0.87 6.82
CA SER A 35 -9.96 2.12 7.05
C SER A 35 -8.45 1.97 7.29
N LEU A 36 -7.88 0.77 7.16
CA LEU A 36 -6.43 0.56 7.18
C LEU A 36 -5.87 0.61 5.76
N VAL A 37 -4.75 1.30 5.59
CA VAL A 37 -4.08 1.36 4.29
C VAL A 37 -3.30 0.06 4.10
N GLU A 38 -3.51 -0.59 2.97
CA GLU A 38 -2.91 -1.87 2.63
C GLU A 38 -2.12 -1.77 1.33
N PHE A 39 -0.82 -1.98 1.43
CA PHE A 39 0.12 -2.05 0.32
C PHE A 39 0.40 -3.52 -0.03
N ARG A 40 0.11 -3.91 -1.28
CA ARG A 40 0.36 -5.27 -1.79
C ARG A 40 1.19 -5.23 -3.05
N PHE A 41 2.08 -6.20 -3.19
CA PHE A 41 2.89 -6.37 -4.39
C PHE A 41 3.26 -7.84 -4.60
N ASP A 42 3.42 -8.23 -5.86
CA ASP A 42 3.99 -9.51 -6.29
C ASP A 42 5.08 -9.25 -7.33
N CYS A 43 6.16 -10.02 -7.26
CA CYS A 43 7.34 -9.91 -8.12
C CYS A 43 7.83 -11.29 -8.59
N GLY A 44 6.90 -12.22 -8.84
CA GLY A 44 7.18 -13.56 -9.36
C GLY A 44 7.72 -14.54 -8.32
N SER A 45 7.83 -14.12 -7.05
CA SER A 45 8.26 -14.98 -5.93
C SER A 45 7.17 -15.21 -4.88
N GLY A 46 6.08 -14.46 -4.94
CA GLY A 46 5.00 -14.50 -3.96
C GLY A 46 4.47 -13.09 -3.68
N THR A 47 3.25 -13.04 -3.14
CA THR A 47 2.60 -11.78 -2.81
C THR A 47 2.96 -11.35 -1.37
N ALA A 48 3.41 -10.10 -1.21
CA ALA A 48 3.52 -9.45 0.10
C ALA A 48 2.28 -8.59 0.38
N THR A 49 1.90 -8.51 1.65
CA THR A 49 0.86 -7.58 2.14
C THR A 49 1.40 -6.84 3.36
N ILE A 50 1.43 -5.51 3.29
CA ILE A 50 1.87 -4.61 4.36
C ILE A 50 0.70 -3.71 4.69
N ARG A 51 0.33 -3.61 5.96
CA ARG A 51 -0.81 -2.82 6.41
C ARG A 51 -0.39 -1.78 7.43
N SER A 52 -1.00 -0.60 7.38
CA SER A 52 -0.82 0.42 8.41
C SER A 52 -1.23 -0.11 9.79
N LYS A 53 -0.66 0.48 10.85
CA LYS A 53 -0.99 0.07 12.22
C LYS A 53 -2.34 0.63 12.65
N ASP A 54 -2.59 1.89 12.30
CA ASP A 54 -3.76 2.62 12.72
C ASP A 54 -4.64 2.97 11.50
N PRO A 55 -5.97 3.03 11.69
CA PRO A 55 -6.89 3.40 10.63
C PRO A 55 -6.76 4.89 10.30
N VAL A 56 -6.97 5.22 9.02
CA VAL A 56 -7.10 6.62 8.57
C VAL A 56 -8.51 7.14 8.85
N ALA A 57 -8.63 8.45 9.00
CA ALA A 57 -9.91 9.10 9.24
C ALA A 57 -10.69 9.30 7.93
N LEU A 58 -12.00 9.08 7.97
CA LEU A 58 -12.84 9.42 6.81
C LEU A 58 -12.98 10.94 6.69
N ASN A 59 -13.11 11.41 5.45
CA ASN A 59 -13.26 12.81 5.07
C ASN A 59 -12.07 13.71 5.44
N GLN A 60 -10.91 13.13 5.74
CA GLN A 60 -9.66 13.84 6.00
C GLN A 60 -8.59 13.49 4.98
N TRP A 61 -7.70 14.44 4.70
CA TRP A 61 -6.58 14.21 3.79
C TRP A 61 -5.50 13.40 4.50
N HIS A 62 -5.02 12.37 3.82
CA HIS A 62 -3.94 11.50 4.27
C HIS A 62 -2.83 11.47 3.24
N GLU A 63 -1.59 11.35 3.69
CA GLU A 63 -0.41 11.12 2.85
C GLU A 63 0.11 9.71 3.07
N VAL A 64 0.34 8.98 1.98
CA VAL A 64 0.91 7.63 2.01
C VAL A 64 2.19 7.63 1.20
N LYS A 65 3.27 7.19 1.83
CA LYS A 65 4.54 6.87 1.18
C LYS A 65 4.74 5.36 1.21
N PHE A 66 4.99 4.78 0.06
CA PHE A 66 5.27 3.35 -0.02
C PHE A 66 6.33 3.08 -1.07
N SER A 67 7.18 2.11 -0.77
CA SER A 67 8.30 1.76 -1.61
C SER A 67 8.54 0.27 -1.60
N ARG A 68 9.22 -0.18 -2.65
CA ARG A 68 9.68 -1.56 -2.79
C ARG A 68 11.09 -1.58 -3.35
N THR A 69 11.94 -2.39 -2.73
CA THR A 69 13.28 -2.73 -3.19
C THR A 69 13.46 -4.24 -3.14
N ALA A 70 13.55 -4.88 -4.31
CA ALA A 70 13.53 -6.33 -4.46
C ALA A 70 12.31 -6.96 -3.74
N LYS A 71 12.52 -7.87 -2.79
CA LYS A 71 11.43 -8.51 -2.02
C LYS A 71 10.91 -7.66 -0.86
N ASN A 72 11.61 -6.58 -0.50
CA ASN A 72 11.26 -5.77 0.67
C ASN A 72 10.34 -4.62 0.26
N GLY A 73 9.32 -4.39 1.07
CA GLY A 73 8.42 -3.25 0.96
C GLY A 73 8.34 -2.47 2.25
N ILE A 74 8.04 -1.17 2.13
CA ILE A 74 7.83 -0.26 3.24
C ILE A 74 6.55 0.53 2.98
N LEU A 75 5.75 0.73 4.03
CA LEU A 75 4.56 1.56 4.03
C LEU A 75 4.63 2.56 5.20
N GLN A 76 4.40 3.82 4.91
CA GLN A 76 4.22 4.89 5.89
C GLN A 76 2.96 5.67 5.55
N VAL A 77 2.11 5.89 6.56
CA VAL A 77 0.84 6.62 6.45
C VAL A 77 0.87 7.76 7.44
N ASP A 78 0.78 8.99 6.96
CA ASP A 78 0.92 10.21 7.75
C ASP A 78 2.18 10.15 8.64
N ASP A 79 2.02 10.45 9.93
CA ASP A 79 3.06 10.36 10.97
C ASP A 79 3.05 9.02 11.72
N GLN A 80 2.32 8.00 11.23
CA GLN A 80 2.32 6.66 11.83
C GLN A 80 3.70 6.00 11.68
N GLN A 81 3.99 5.05 12.56
CA GLN A 81 5.22 4.25 12.45
C GLN A 81 5.23 3.45 11.15
N SER A 82 6.31 3.57 10.39
CA SER A 82 6.51 2.80 9.16
C SER A 82 6.44 1.29 9.43
N VAL A 83 5.83 0.57 8.50
CA VAL A 83 5.66 -0.88 8.55
C VAL A 83 6.43 -1.48 7.38
N GLU A 84 7.24 -2.50 7.67
CA GLU A 84 8.02 -3.23 6.68
C GLU A 84 7.42 -4.61 6.46
N GLY A 85 7.62 -5.16 5.26
CA GLY A 85 7.25 -6.53 4.95
C GLY A 85 8.05 -7.05 3.76
N MET A 86 8.04 -8.37 3.60
CA MET A 86 8.81 -9.05 2.56
C MET A 86 7.91 -10.05 1.83
N ALA A 87 8.08 -10.14 0.51
CA ALA A 87 7.50 -11.22 -0.28
C ALA A 87 8.24 -12.54 0.00
N GLU A 88 7.51 -13.65 0.09
CA GLU A 88 8.10 -14.98 0.28
C GLU A 88 9.03 -15.39 -0.89
#